data_AF-A0A3D3G354-F1
#
_entry.id   AF-A0A3D3G354-F1
#
_cell.length_a   1.000
_cell.length_b   1.000
_cell.length_c   1.000
_cell.angle_alpha   90.00
_cell.angle_beta   90.00
_cell.angle_gamma   90.00
#
_symmetry.space_group_name_H-M   'P 1'
#
loop_
_entity.id
_entity.type
_entity.pdbx_description
1 polymer ?
#
loop_
_entity_poly.entity_id
_entity_poly.type
_entity_poly.pdbx_seq_one_letter_code
_entity_poly.pdbx_strand_id
1 'polypeptide(L)'
;MSYAVFLKLSESSYSRFEVIRMQLNAGVKASQAEMLGGVLSEIACEIIEQAFSELILKQANSISAEDTKEIKENRQVVRQILETLRKYLPWAISFFSNERLLPLVNYFAGLICEHDRQIWIRYDVHMQLMQDVLETVEQIRAGQLSAVPRAFALLIHIIDLGVTCLIREPKKQLKFNIFIDKTLSGVIHMTTHLGYKRLEKIGTQLQKEQANAYIEHFMGFMQKA
;
A
#
# COMPACT_ATOMS: atom_id res chain seq x y z
N MET A 1 -13.61 -9.35 18.30
CA MET A 1 -13.97 -8.74 17.01
C MET A 1 -12.68 -8.28 16.35
N SER A 2 -12.41 -8.70 15.12
CA SER A 2 -11.23 -8.29 14.36
C SER A 2 -11.53 -7.03 13.56
N TYR A 3 -10.49 -6.28 13.23
CA TYR A 3 -10.55 -5.21 12.25
C TYR A 3 -9.57 -5.54 11.14
N ALA A 4 -9.89 -5.14 9.92
CA ALA A 4 -9.00 -5.30 8.78
C ALA A 4 -9.05 -4.08 7.87
N VAL A 5 -7.97 -3.90 7.12
CA VAL A 5 -7.92 -2.93 6.02
C VAL A 5 -8.34 -3.63 4.74
N PHE A 6 -9.21 -2.98 3.97
CA PHE A 6 -9.69 -3.43 2.68
C PHE A 6 -9.25 -2.44 1.61
N LEU A 7 -8.50 -2.93 0.62
CA LEU A 7 -8.02 -2.17 -0.54
C LEU A 7 -8.58 -2.79 -1.79
N LYS A 8 -9.25 -2.00 -2.62
CA LYS A 8 -9.92 -2.53 -3.82
C LYS A 8 -8.90 -2.94 -4.86
N LEU A 9 -9.16 -4.02 -5.57
CA LEU A 9 -8.40 -4.41 -6.75
C LEU A 9 -9.22 -4.23 -8.01
N SER A 10 -8.54 -3.92 -9.12
CA SER A 10 -9.17 -3.99 -10.43
C SER A 10 -9.45 -5.45 -10.81
N GLU A 11 -10.60 -5.71 -11.43
CA GLU A 11 -10.94 -7.03 -11.95
C GLU A 11 -9.90 -7.51 -12.98
N SER A 12 -9.32 -6.58 -13.74
CA SER A 12 -8.25 -6.86 -14.70
C SER A 12 -6.97 -7.36 -14.04
N SER A 13 -6.49 -6.69 -12.98
CA SER A 13 -5.24 -7.08 -12.31
C SER A 13 -5.44 -8.41 -11.57
N TYR A 14 -6.58 -8.59 -10.91
CA TYR A 14 -6.95 -9.84 -10.25
C TYR A 14 -7.08 -11.02 -11.23
N SER A 15 -7.81 -10.86 -12.33
CA SER A 15 -8.01 -11.95 -13.30
C SER A 15 -6.68 -12.42 -13.89
N ARG A 16 -5.77 -11.48 -14.20
CA ARG A 16 -4.42 -11.82 -14.67
C ARG A 16 -3.61 -12.53 -13.59
N PHE A 17 -3.69 -12.07 -12.35
CA PHE A 17 -3.05 -12.73 -11.21
C PHE A 17 -3.55 -14.17 -11.04
N GLU A 18 -4.86 -14.40 -11.08
CA GLU A 18 -5.45 -15.72 -10.94
C GLU A 18 -5.06 -16.68 -12.06
N VAL A 19 -5.03 -16.21 -13.31
CA VAL A 19 -4.54 -17.03 -14.44
C VAL A 19 -3.09 -17.46 -14.21
N ILE A 20 -2.22 -16.55 -13.78
CA ILE A 20 -0.82 -16.86 -13.49
C ILE A 20 -0.72 -17.85 -12.31
N ARG A 21 -1.50 -17.63 -11.24
CA ARG A 21 -1.56 -18.51 -10.08
C ARG A 21 -1.98 -19.92 -10.48
N MET A 22 -3.01 -20.06 -11.31
CA MET A 22 -3.47 -21.34 -11.84
C MET A 22 -2.37 -22.03 -12.67
N GLN A 23 -1.69 -21.30 -13.56
CA GLN A 23 -0.59 -21.85 -14.37
C GLN A 23 0.60 -22.30 -13.52
N LEU A 24 0.94 -21.55 -12.47
CA LEU A 24 1.99 -21.91 -11.52
C LEU A 24 1.61 -23.16 -10.72
N ASN A 25 0.37 -23.25 -10.21
CA ASN A 25 -0.12 -24.43 -9.50
C ASN A 25 -0.26 -25.67 -10.42
N ALA A 26 -0.51 -25.47 -11.71
CA ALA A 26 -0.55 -26.53 -12.71
C ALA A 26 0.85 -27.04 -13.13
N GLY A 27 1.93 -26.41 -12.65
CA GLY A 27 3.31 -26.85 -12.96
C GLY A 27 3.75 -26.55 -14.40
N VAL A 28 3.25 -25.47 -15.00
CA VAL A 28 3.65 -25.06 -16.36
C VAL A 28 5.17 -24.84 -16.43
N LYS A 29 5.81 -25.32 -17.51
CA LYS A 29 7.27 -25.18 -17.72
C LYS A 29 7.69 -23.80 -18.21
N ALA A 30 6.80 -23.07 -18.91
CA ALA A 30 7.07 -21.72 -19.38
C ALA A 30 7.16 -20.76 -18.18
N SER A 31 8.17 -19.88 -18.18
CA SER A 31 8.40 -18.92 -17.10
C SER A 31 7.21 -17.96 -16.96
N GLN A 32 6.71 -17.81 -15.74
CA GLN A 32 5.65 -16.88 -15.38
C GLN A 32 6.18 -15.61 -14.71
N ALA A 33 7.49 -15.52 -14.49
CA ALA A 33 8.12 -14.50 -13.66
C ALA A 33 7.88 -13.07 -14.18
N GLU A 34 8.03 -12.86 -15.49
CA GLU A 34 7.84 -11.54 -16.10
C GLU A 34 6.38 -11.08 -16.00
N MET A 35 5.44 -11.96 -16.36
CA MET A 35 4.01 -11.67 -16.28
C MET A 35 3.57 -11.42 -14.84
N LEU A 36 4.03 -12.23 -13.89
CA LEU A 36 3.74 -12.05 -12.46
C LEU A 36 4.32 -10.74 -11.94
N GLY A 37 5.55 -10.42 -12.35
CA GLY A 37 6.22 -9.18 -11.99
C GLY A 37 5.44 -7.94 -12.41
N GLY A 38 4.94 -7.93 -13.66
CA GLY A 38 4.07 -6.87 -14.15
C GLY A 38 2.78 -6.74 -13.36
N VAL A 39 2.06 -7.85 -13.14
CA VAL A 39 0.77 -7.84 -12.42
C VAL A 39 0.93 -7.41 -10.96
N LEU A 40 1.94 -7.92 -10.25
CA LEU A 40 2.20 -7.49 -8.88
C LEU A 40 2.59 -6.00 -8.80
N SER A 41 3.27 -5.49 -9.83
CA SER A 41 3.59 -4.06 -9.90
C SER A 41 2.36 -3.21 -10.14
N GLU A 42 1.42 -3.66 -10.98
CA GLU A 42 0.14 -2.98 -11.21
C GLU A 42 -0.67 -2.94 -9.92
N ILE A 43 -0.83 -4.09 -9.24
CA ILE A 43 -1.51 -4.20 -7.95
C ILE A 43 -0.87 -3.26 -6.90
N ALA A 44 0.45 -3.23 -6.79
CA ALA A 44 1.15 -2.34 -5.87
C ALA A 44 0.90 -0.85 -6.20
N CYS A 45 0.82 -0.50 -7.49
CA CYS A 45 0.45 0.86 -7.90
C CYS A 45 -0.99 1.18 -7.53
N GLU A 46 -1.95 0.29 -7.80
CA GLU A 46 -3.37 0.48 -7.46
C GLU A 46 -3.57 0.75 -5.96
N ILE A 47 -2.86 0.00 -5.11
CA ILE A 47 -2.93 0.15 -3.65
C ILE A 47 -2.39 1.51 -3.19
N ILE A 48 -1.23 1.91 -3.72
CA ILE A 48 -0.61 3.19 -3.36
C ILE A 48 -1.45 4.34 -3.89
N GLU A 49 -1.93 4.26 -5.13
CA GLU A 49 -2.80 5.28 -5.68
C GLU A 49 -4.07 5.44 -4.84
N GLN A 50 -4.67 4.36 -4.33
CA GLN A 50 -5.81 4.43 -3.39
C GLN A 50 -5.44 5.09 -2.06
N ALA A 51 -4.37 4.64 -1.40
CA ALA A 51 -3.93 5.21 -0.13
C ALA A 51 -3.60 6.71 -0.26
N PHE A 52 -3.08 7.15 -1.40
CA PHE A 52 -2.70 8.53 -1.67
C PHE A 52 -3.75 9.30 -2.49
N SER A 53 -4.91 8.71 -2.80
CA SER A 53 -5.93 9.31 -3.69
C SER A 53 -6.38 10.67 -3.19
N GLU A 54 -6.57 10.86 -1.88
CA GLU A 54 -6.99 12.15 -1.33
C GLU A 54 -5.92 13.25 -1.48
N LEU A 55 -4.63 12.88 -1.40
CA LEU A 55 -3.52 13.80 -1.68
C LEU A 55 -3.50 14.22 -3.15
N ILE A 56 -3.88 13.32 -4.05
CA ILE A 56 -3.97 13.57 -5.49
C ILE A 56 -5.24 14.38 -5.83
N LEU A 57 -6.37 14.10 -5.18
CA LEU A 57 -7.66 14.77 -5.41
C LEU A 57 -7.66 16.22 -4.92
N LYS A 58 -7.12 16.49 -3.72
CA LYS A 58 -6.93 17.88 -3.26
C LYS A 58 -6.07 18.69 -4.23
N GLN A 59 -5.07 18.04 -4.82
CA GLN A 59 -4.17 18.59 -5.82
C GLN A 59 -4.82 18.88 -7.19
N ALA A 60 -5.92 18.21 -7.55
CA ALA A 60 -6.67 18.50 -8.77
C ALA A 60 -7.60 19.71 -8.61
N ASN A 61 -8.13 19.91 -7.39
CA ASN A 61 -9.10 20.97 -7.09
C ASN A 61 -8.45 22.29 -6.66
N SER A 62 -7.18 22.29 -6.23
CA SER A 62 -6.41 23.48 -5.85
C SER A 62 -5.73 24.14 -7.06
N ILE A 63 -6.50 24.79 -7.93
CA ILE A 63 -5.99 25.64 -9.03
C ILE A 63 -5.84 27.09 -8.53
N SER A 64 -4.97 27.30 -7.53
CA SER A 64 -4.54 28.64 -7.09
C SER A 64 -3.01 28.68 -6.94
N ALA A 65 -2.40 29.81 -7.29
CA ALA A 65 -0.99 29.91 -7.66
C ALA A 65 0.02 29.94 -6.49
N GLU A 66 -0.43 29.94 -5.23
CA GLU A 66 0.45 30.09 -4.06
C GLU A 66 0.75 28.78 -3.29
N ASP A 67 -0.08 27.73 -3.41
CA ASP A 67 0.16 26.40 -2.79
C ASP A 67 1.06 25.46 -3.63
N THR A 68 1.69 26.00 -4.67
CA THR A 68 2.24 25.25 -5.80
C THR A 68 3.44 24.36 -5.46
N LYS A 69 4.24 24.69 -4.44
CA LYS A 69 5.49 23.97 -4.14
C LYS A 69 5.25 22.65 -3.39
N GLU A 70 4.47 22.69 -2.31
CA GLU A 70 4.23 21.50 -1.49
C GLU A 70 3.38 20.46 -2.24
N ILE A 71 2.45 20.93 -3.07
CA ILE A 71 1.65 20.09 -3.96
C ILE A 71 2.55 19.40 -5.00
N LYS A 72 3.51 20.12 -5.59
CA LYS A 72 4.48 19.52 -6.53
C LYS A 72 5.38 18.49 -5.84
N GLU A 73 5.85 18.79 -4.64
CA GLU A 73 6.66 17.85 -3.83
C GLU A 73 5.87 16.57 -3.49
N ASN A 74 4.60 16.69 -3.08
CA ASN A 74 3.70 15.56 -2.84
C ASN A 74 3.60 14.64 -4.07
N ARG A 75 3.32 15.23 -5.24
CA ARG A 75 3.19 14.47 -6.49
C ARG A 75 4.48 13.75 -6.83
N GLN A 76 5.61 14.45 -6.67
CA GLN A 76 6.92 13.92 -7.02
C GLN A 76 7.27 12.73 -6.16
N VAL A 77 6.98 12.77 -4.85
CA VAL A 77 7.20 11.65 -3.94
C VAL A 77 6.37 10.43 -4.35
N VAL A 78 5.05 10.59 -4.53
CA VAL A 78 4.17 9.47 -4.92
C VAL A 78 4.59 8.91 -6.28
N ARG A 79 4.89 9.78 -7.24
CA ARG A 79 5.38 9.38 -8.56
C ARG A 79 6.70 8.61 -8.46
N GLN A 80 7.65 9.08 -7.65
CA GLN A 80 8.93 8.40 -7.44
C GLN A 80 8.74 7.01 -6.83
N ILE A 81 7.80 6.87 -5.87
CA ILE A 81 7.43 5.58 -5.29
C ILE A 81 6.87 4.64 -6.38
N LEU A 82 5.90 5.11 -7.17
CA LEU A 82 5.28 4.32 -8.24
C LEU A 82 6.28 3.92 -9.33
N GLU A 83 7.13 4.85 -9.79
CA GLU A 83 8.19 4.59 -10.77
C GLU A 83 9.20 3.56 -10.26
N THR A 84 9.54 3.64 -8.97
CA THR A 84 10.45 2.69 -8.31
C THR A 84 9.83 1.29 -8.30
N LEU A 85 8.55 1.15 -7.95
CA LEU A 85 7.86 -0.14 -7.95
C LEU A 85 7.76 -0.75 -9.35
N ARG A 86 7.37 0.07 -10.34
CA ARG A 86 7.30 -0.34 -11.76
C ARG A 86 8.64 -0.81 -12.31
N LYS A 87 9.75 -0.27 -11.81
CA LYS A 87 11.09 -0.66 -12.23
C LYS A 87 11.61 -1.89 -11.50
N TYR A 88 11.55 -1.90 -10.18
CA TYR A 88 12.28 -2.88 -9.37
C TYR A 88 11.48 -4.14 -9.09
N LEU A 89 10.14 -4.08 -9.01
CA LEU A 89 9.34 -5.25 -8.68
C LEU A 89 9.34 -6.31 -9.81
N PRO A 90 9.12 -5.95 -11.09
CA PRO A 90 9.24 -6.94 -12.18
C PRO A 90 10.65 -7.49 -12.31
N TRP A 91 11.67 -6.63 -12.20
CA TRP A 91 13.07 -7.02 -12.22
C TRP A 91 13.40 -8.03 -11.11
N ALA A 92 12.97 -7.76 -9.87
CA ALA A 92 13.18 -8.66 -8.74
C ALA A 92 12.59 -10.04 -8.99
N ILE A 93 11.38 -10.07 -9.55
CA ILE A 93 10.63 -11.31 -9.77
C ILE A 93 11.21 -12.11 -10.94
N SER A 94 11.76 -11.45 -11.96
CA SER A 94 12.33 -12.10 -13.15
C SER A 94 13.46 -13.11 -12.87
N PHE A 95 14.09 -13.05 -11.70
CA PHE A 95 15.17 -13.98 -11.32
C PHE A 95 14.66 -15.33 -10.79
N PHE A 96 13.34 -15.51 -10.64
CA PHE A 96 12.80 -16.71 -10.00
C PHE A 96 12.19 -17.71 -10.98
N SER A 97 12.40 -18.99 -10.67
CA SER A 97 11.68 -20.08 -11.29
C SER A 97 10.25 -20.18 -10.77
N ASN A 98 9.38 -20.81 -11.55
CA ASN A 98 7.98 -21.04 -11.19
C ASN A 98 7.81 -21.73 -9.82
N GLU A 99 8.69 -22.69 -9.49
CA GLU A 99 8.69 -23.38 -8.18
C GLU A 99 8.88 -22.41 -7.00
N ARG A 100 9.71 -21.38 -7.17
CA ARG A 100 9.97 -20.37 -6.14
C ARG A 100 8.87 -19.30 -6.07
N LEU A 101 8.15 -19.09 -7.16
CA LEU A 101 7.02 -18.17 -7.24
C LEU A 101 5.74 -18.76 -6.65
N LEU A 102 5.61 -20.09 -6.61
CA LEU A 102 4.43 -20.77 -6.09
C LEU A 102 4.04 -20.35 -4.65
N PRO A 103 4.95 -20.37 -3.65
CA PRO A 103 4.59 -19.94 -2.29
C PRO A 103 4.22 -18.46 -2.23
N LEU A 104 4.82 -17.61 -3.07
CA LEU A 104 4.50 -16.19 -3.18
C LEU A 104 3.06 -15.98 -3.64
N VAL A 105 2.66 -16.60 -4.76
CA VAL A 105 1.32 -16.39 -5.33
C VAL A 105 0.24 -16.98 -4.44
N ASN A 106 0.51 -18.10 -3.75
CA ASN A 106 -0.45 -18.69 -2.83
C ASN A 106 -0.59 -17.86 -1.54
N TYR A 107 0.50 -17.24 -1.07
CA TYR A 107 0.43 -16.27 0.02
C TYR A 107 -0.40 -15.04 -0.37
N PHE A 108 -0.16 -14.45 -1.55
CA PHE A 108 -0.93 -13.29 -2.03
C PHE A 108 -2.41 -13.62 -2.21
N ALA A 109 -2.74 -14.80 -2.73
CA ALA A 109 -4.12 -15.26 -2.85
C ALA A 109 -4.83 -15.34 -1.48
N GLY A 110 -4.11 -15.71 -0.42
CA GLY A 110 -4.65 -15.71 0.94
C GLY A 110 -4.96 -14.32 1.51
N LEU A 111 -4.40 -13.26 0.93
CA LEU A 111 -4.73 -11.87 1.27
C LEU A 111 -5.91 -11.34 0.44
N ILE A 112 -6.31 -12.03 -0.63
CA ILE A 112 -7.40 -11.57 -1.50
C ILE A 112 -8.72 -12.17 -1.02
N CYS A 113 -9.73 -11.32 -0.87
CA CYS A 113 -11.09 -11.75 -0.58
C CYS A 113 -12.08 -11.09 -1.54
N GLU A 114 -13.19 -11.79 -1.78
CA GLU A 114 -14.32 -11.26 -2.53
C GLU A 114 -15.40 -10.81 -1.54
N HIS A 115 -15.86 -9.56 -1.68
CA HIS A 115 -16.95 -9.00 -0.88
C HIS A 115 -17.77 -8.05 -1.76
N ASP A 116 -19.10 -8.15 -1.72
CA ASP A 116 -20.04 -7.34 -2.53
C ASP A 116 -19.75 -7.34 -4.04
N ARG A 117 -19.36 -8.51 -4.60
CA ARG A 117 -18.95 -8.67 -6.01
C ARG A 117 -17.75 -7.79 -6.39
N GLN A 118 -16.95 -7.38 -5.41
CA GLN A 118 -15.71 -6.66 -5.60
C GLN A 118 -14.56 -7.45 -5.00
N ILE A 119 -13.39 -7.31 -5.60
CA ILE A 119 -12.17 -7.98 -5.14
C ILE A 119 -11.40 -7.01 -4.26
N TRP A 120 -11.00 -7.50 -3.10
CA TRP A 120 -10.28 -6.73 -2.10
C TRP A 120 -9.00 -7.45 -1.70
N ILE A 121 -7.95 -6.69 -1.44
CA ILE A 121 -6.85 -7.12 -0.59
C ILE A 121 -7.19 -6.77 0.85
N ARG A 122 -7.06 -7.76 1.72
CA ARG A 122 -7.32 -7.69 3.14
C ARG A 122 -6.08 -8.02 3.95
N TYR A 123 -5.79 -7.20 4.95
CA TYR A 123 -4.87 -7.54 6.02
C TYR A 123 -5.44 -7.11 7.37
N ASP A 124 -5.22 -7.95 8.39
CA ASP A 124 -5.77 -7.73 9.72
C ASP A 124 -5.00 -6.64 10.47
N VAL A 125 -5.71 -5.89 11.30
CA VAL A 125 -5.16 -4.87 12.18
C VAL A 125 -5.41 -5.26 13.63
N HIS A 126 -4.37 -5.13 14.46
CA HIS A 126 -4.49 -5.39 15.89
C HIS A 126 -5.56 -4.50 16.53
N MET A 127 -6.38 -5.12 17.39
CA MET A 127 -7.51 -4.43 18.05
C MET A 127 -7.07 -3.19 18.83
N GLN A 128 -5.94 -3.27 19.54
CA GLN A 128 -5.40 -2.12 20.30
C GLN A 128 -5.07 -0.94 19.38
N LEU A 129 -4.40 -1.20 18.24
CA LEU A 129 -4.08 -0.17 17.26
C LEU A 129 -5.34 0.49 16.70
N MET A 130 -6.39 -0.29 16.43
CA MET A 130 -7.66 0.26 15.96
C MET A 130 -8.41 1.07 17.01
N GLN A 131 -8.35 0.66 18.29
CA GLN A 131 -8.90 1.46 19.38
C GLN A 131 -8.19 2.81 19.48
N ASP A 132 -6.85 2.80 19.45
CA ASP A 132 -6.05 4.03 19.45
C ASP A 132 -6.41 4.95 18.29
N VAL A 133 -6.61 4.40 17.08
CA VAL A 133 -7.05 5.17 15.91
C VAL A 133 -8.42 5.78 16.17
N LEU A 134 -9.42 4.97 16.52
CA LEU A 134 -10.79 5.44 16.73
C LEU A 134 -10.87 6.53 17.80
N GLU A 135 -10.20 6.35 18.94
CA GLU A 135 -10.14 7.35 20.00
C GLU A 135 -9.50 8.66 19.52
N THR A 136 -8.41 8.56 18.76
CA THR A 136 -7.71 9.75 18.23
C THR A 136 -8.57 10.46 17.18
N VAL A 137 -9.30 9.73 16.33
CA VAL A 137 -10.23 10.31 15.35
C VAL A 137 -11.35 11.08 16.05
N GLU A 138 -11.94 10.51 17.11
CA GLU A 138 -12.99 11.19 17.88
C GLU A 138 -12.49 12.49 18.55
N GLN A 139 -11.25 12.50 19.05
CA GLN A 139 -10.62 13.72 19.58
C GLN A 139 -10.51 14.81 18.52
N ILE A 140 -10.12 14.45 17.29
CA ILE A 140 -9.98 15.42 16.19
C ILE A 140 -11.35 15.91 15.71
N ARG A 141 -12.36 15.01 15.63
CA ARG A 141 -13.76 15.38 15.34
C ARG A 141 -14.33 16.34 16.39
N ALA A 142 -13.97 16.14 17.66
CA ALA A 142 -14.28 17.06 18.76
C ALA A 142 -13.47 18.39 18.71
N GLY A 143 -12.55 18.53 17.76
CA GLY A 143 -11.80 19.76 17.50
C GLY A 143 -10.43 19.84 18.18
N GLN A 144 -9.93 18.74 18.78
CA GLN A 144 -8.62 18.71 19.43
C GLN A 144 -7.51 18.52 18.40
N LEU A 145 -7.01 19.63 17.84
CA LEU A 145 -5.97 19.61 16.80
C LEU A 145 -4.62 19.04 17.27
N SER A 146 -4.36 19.04 18.58
CA SER A 146 -3.17 18.39 19.15
C SER A 146 -3.15 16.87 18.92
N ALA A 147 -4.29 16.25 18.60
CA ALA A 147 -4.38 14.83 18.28
C ALA A 147 -4.00 14.50 16.82
N VAL A 148 -3.92 15.51 15.93
CA VAL A 148 -3.62 15.29 14.49
C VAL A 148 -2.28 14.59 14.27
N PRO A 149 -1.14 15.02 14.88
CA PRO A 149 0.12 14.30 14.71
C PRO A 149 0.06 12.84 15.18
N ARG A 150 -0.69 12.56 16.26
CA ARG A 150 -0.90 11.19 16.76
C ARG A 150 -1.69 10.36 15.76
N ALA A 151 -2.73 10.91 15.14
CA ALA A 151 -3.50 10.20 14.12
C ALA A 151 -2.61 9.81 12.95
N PHE A 152 -1.79 10.73 12.43
CA PHE A 152 -0.87 10.43 11.34
C PHE A 152 0.18 9.37 11.72
N ALA A 153 0.70 9.39 12.95
CA ALA A 153 1.60 8.34 13.44
C ALA A 153 0.93 6.96 13.46
N LEU A 154 -0.33 6.88 13.92
CA LEU A 154 -1.11 5.63 13.92
C LEU A 154 -1.43 5.16 12.50
N LEU A 155 -1.77 6.07 11.58
CA LEU A 155 -1.99 5.76 10.17
C LEU A 155 -0.73 5.22 9.50
N ILE A 156 0.44 5.82 9.77
CA ILE A 156 1.74 5.30 9.29
C ILE A 156 1.96 3.88 9.80
N HIS A 157 1.60 3.58 11.05
CA HIS A 157 1.73 2.22 11.59
C HIS A 157 0.83 1.22 10.83
N ILE A 158 -0.39 1.60 10.49
CA ILE A 158 -1.29 0.76 9.68
C ILE A 158 -0.75 0.57 8.25
N ILE A 159 -0.21 1.62 7.63
CA ILE A 159 0.44 1.52 6.32
C ILE A 159 1.64 0.57 6.40
N ASP A 160 2.43 0.63 7.48
CA ASP A 160 3.59 -0.26 7.68
C ASP A 160 3.18 -1.73 7.86
N LEU A 161 2.02 -2.00 8.47
CA LEU A 161 1.42 -3.34 8.47
C LEU A 161 1.12 -3.79 7.04
N GLY A 162 0.51 -2.93 6.22
CA GLY A 162 0.29 -3.20 4.80
C GLY A 162 1.60 -3.49 4.04
N VAL A 163 2.64 -2.69 4.25
CA VAL A 163 3.98 -2.94 3.68
C VAL A 163 4.55 -4.28 4.14
N THR A 164 4.34 -4.65 5.40
CA THR A 164 4.77 -5.94 5.93
C THR A 164 4.07 -7.08 5.21
N CYS A 165 2.74 -7.05 5.16
CA CYS A 165 1.93 -8.08 4.53
C CYS A 165 2.15 -8.19 3.03
N LEU A 166 2.30 -7.07 2.32
CA LEU A 166 2.32 -7.02 0.85
C LEU A 166 3.73 -7.02 0.25
N ILE A 167 4.76 -6.70 1.03
CA ILE A 167 6.13 -6.56 0.52
C ILE A 167 7.11 -7.41 1.32
N ARG A 168 7.16 -7.25 2.65
CA ARG A 168 8.21 -7.89 3.47
C ARG A 168 8.01 -9.40 3.59
N GLU A 169 6.80 -9.86 3.87
CA GLU A 169 6.48 -11.30 3.94
C GLU A 169 6.65 -11.99 2.57
N PRO A 170 6.08 -11.48 1.47
CA PRO A 170 6.36 -11.93 0.11
C PRO A 170 7.86 -12.06 -0.21
N LYS A 171 8.65 -11.05 0.15
CA LYS A 171 10.09 -11.07 -0.05
C LYS A 171 10.79 -12.21 0.71
N LYS A 172 10.37 -12.50 1.95
CA LYS A 172 10.92 -13.62 2.73
C LYS A 172 10.66 -14.97 2.04
N GLN A 173 9.46 -15.15 1.47
CA GLN A 173 9.10 -16.38 0.74
C GLN A 173 10.02 -16.61 -0.47
N LEU A 174 10.41 -15.52 -1.13
CA LEU A 174 11.24 -15.56 -2.33
C LEU A 174 12.71 -15.94 -2.06
N LYS A 175 13.20 -15.95 -0.82
CA LYS A 175 14.58 -16.38 -0.44
C LYS A 175 15.68 -15.80 -1.35
N PHE A 176 15.69 -14.48 -1.54
CA PHE A 176 16.66 -13.80 -2.40
C PHE A 176 18.11 -14.16 -2.05
N ASN A 177 19.01 -14.12 -3.05
CA ASN A 177 20.43 -14.11 -2.75
C ASN A 177 20.80 -12.82 -1.97
N ILE A 178 21.89 -12.85 -1.21
CA ILE A 178 22.26 -11.74 -0.28
C ILE A 178 22.35 -10.39 -1.00
N PHE A 179 22.79 -10.36 -2.26
CA PHE A 179 22.98 -9.12 -3.02
C PHE A 179 21.64 -8.51 -3.45
N ILE A 180 20.77 -9.30 -4.08
CA ILE A 180 19.43 -8.85 -4.50
C ILE A 180 18.58 -8.52 -3.26
N ASP A 181 18.74 -9.29 -2.18
CA ASP A 181 18.05 -9.01 -0.91
C ASP A 181 18.40 -7.63 -0.36
N LYS A 182 19.70 -7.28 -0.34
CA LYS A 182 20.18 -5.96 0.11
C LYS A 182 19.66 -4.83 -0.78
N THR A 183 19.70 -4.99 -2.10
CA THR A 183 19.19 -3.98 -3.03
C THR A 183 17.70 -3.73 -2.79
N LEU A 184 16.90 -4.79 -2.68
CA LEU A 184 15.46 -4.66 -2.45
C LEU A 184 15.16 -4.11 -1.05
N SER A 185 15.88 -4.54 -0.02
CA SER A 185 15.77 -3.94 1.32
C SER A 185 16.04 -2.44 1.29
N GLY A 186 17.09 -2.01 0.57
CA GLY A 186 17.43 -0.60 0.41
C GLY A 186 16.33 0.19 -0.30
N VAL A 187 15.79 -0.36 -1.39
CA VAL A 187 14.67 0.25 -2.12
C VAL A 187 13.42 0.34 -1.24
N ILE A 188 13.01 -0.76 -0.59
CA ILE A 188 11.86 -0.79 0.31
C ILE A 188 12.03 0.26 1.40
N HIS A 189 13.17 0.27 2.09
CA HIS A 189 13.44 1.21 3.17
C HIS A 189 13.40 2.66 2.69
N MET A 190 14.02 2.98 1.55
CA MET A 190 14.00 4.32 0.97
C MET A 190 12.57 4.75 0.63
N THR A 191 11.81 3.90 -0.05
CA THR A 191 10.43 4.17 -0.49
C THR A 191 9.49 4.33 0.70
N THR A 192 9.58 3.46 1.71
CA THR A 192 8.77 3.56 2.93
C THR A 192 9.13 4.80 3.74
N HIS A 193 10.42 5.08 3.90
CA HIS A 193 10.87 6.26 4.66
C HIS A 193 10.42 7.56 3.99
N LEU A 194 10.49 7.64 2.66
CA LEU A 194 10.02 8.81 1.91
C LEU A 194 8.50 9.01 2.07
N GLY A 195 7.72 7.91 2.02
CA GLY A 195 6.29 7.94 2.29
C GLY A 195 5.96 8.39 3.72
N TYR A 196 6.55 7.76 4.73
CA TYR A 196 6.27 8.03 6.14
C TYR A 196 6.64 9.46 6.54
N LYS A 197 7.84 9.89 6.18
CA LYS A 197 8.28 11.27 6.43
C LYS A 197 7.35 12.29 5.79
N ARG A 198 6.77 11.97 4.64
CA ARG A 198 5.80 12.87 4.01
C ARG A 198 4.48 12.91 4.76
N LEU A 199 3.97 11.78 5.21
CA LEU A 199 2.77 11.70 6.05
C LEU A 199 2.94 12.44 7.37
N GLU A 200 4.10 12.32 8.02
CA GLU A 200 4.44 13.10 9.22
C GLU A 200 4.43 14.61 8.94
N LYS A 201 5.06 15.03 7.83
CA LYS A 201 5.10 16.44 7.43
C LYS A 201 3.68 16.97 7.16
N ILE A 202 2.82 16.19 6.52
CA ILE A 202 1.41 16.53 6.33
C ILE A 202 0.71 16.69 7.69
N GLY A 203 0.87 15.74 8.61
CA GLY A 203 0.25 15.80 9.93
C GLY A 203 0.66 17.00 10.80
N THR A 204 1.77 17.67 10.48
CA THR A 204 2.25 18.87 11.20
C THR A 204 1.91 20.18 10.51
N GLN A 205 1.50 20.16 9.24
CA GLN A 205 1.27 21.35 8.42
C GLN A 205 -0.21 21.57 8.03
N LEU A 206 -1.07 20.56 8.12
CA LEU A 206 -2.47 20.67 7.68
C LEU A 206 -3.34 21.54 8.59
N GLN A 207 -4.21 22.33 7.96
CA GLN A 207 -5.36 22.94 8.63
C GLN A 207 -6.42 21.88 8.98
N LYS A 208 -7.27 22.18 9.97
CA LYS A 208 -8.26 21.26 10.58
C LYS A 208 -9.09 20.49 9.55
N GLU A 209 -9.65 21.19 8.56
CA GLU A 209 -10.55 20.62 7.57
C GLU A 209 -9.83 19.65 6.63
N GLN A 210 -8.56 19.93 6.33
CA GLN A 210 -7.75 19.10 5.45
C GLN A 210 -7.27 17.82 6.17
N ALA A 211 -6.95 17.92 7.46
CA ALA A 211 -6.58 16.78 8.29
C ALA A 211 -7.75 15.79 8.46
N ASN A 212 -8.96 16.31 8.72
CA ASN A 212 -10.16 15.48 8.85
C ASN A 212 -10.44 14.70 7.57
N ALA A 213 -10.48 15.35 6.41
CA ALA A 213 -10.71 14.66 5.14
C ALA A 213 -9.69 13.51 4.92
N TYR A 214 -8.40 13.76 5.19
CA TYR A 214 -7.38 12.74 5.01
C TYR A 214 -7.57 11.54 5.95
N ILE A 215 -7.90 11.81 7.21
CA ILE A 215 -8.15 10.78 8.21
C ILE A 215 -9.41 9.98 7.84
N GLU A 216 -10.50 10.64 7.43
CA GLU A 216 -11.73 9.97 7.00
C GLU A 216 -11.50 9.09 5.77
N HIS A 217 -10.70 9.54 4.80
CA HIS A 217 -10.30 8.73 3.64
C HIS A 217 -9.61 7.43 4.08
N PHE A 218 -8.66 7.51 5.03
CA PHE A 218 -8.01 6.31 5.56
C PHE A 218 -8.93 5.42 6.38
N MET A 219 -9.82 6.02 7.17
CA MET A 219 -10.83 5.28 7.93
C MET A 219 -11.78 4.51 7.00
N GLY A 220 -12.05 5.01 5.79
CA GLY A 220 -12.84 4.32 4.78
C GLY A 220 -12.29 2.95 4.36
N PHE A 221 -10.98 2.73 4.49
CA PHE A 221 -10.37 1.43 4.24
C PHE A 221 -10.52 0.45 5.42
N MET A 222 -10.85 0.91 6.62
CA MET A 222 -10.85 0.10 7.83
C MET A 222 -12.27 -0.38 8.15
N GLN A 223 -12.46 -1.69 8.24
CA GLN A 223 -13.77 -2.28 8.54
C GLN A 223 -13.64 -3.35 9.62
N LYS A 224 -14.74 -3.57 10.36
CA LYS A 224 -14.85 -4.71 11.27
C LYS A 224 -14.90 -5.98 10.42
N ALA A 225 -14.07 -6.95 10.79
CA ALA A 225 -13.86 -8.20 10.10
C ALA A 225 -14.35 -9.39 10.90
#